data_AF-A0A7C2EWG2-F1
#
_entry.id   AF-A0A7C2EWG2-F1
#
_cell.length_a   1.000
_cell.length_b   1.000
_cell.length_c   1.000
_cell.angle_alpha   90.00
_cell.angle_beta   90.00
_cell.angle_gamma   90.00
#
_symmetry.space_group_name_H-M   'P 1'
#
loop_
_entity.id
_entity.type
_entity.pdbx_description
1 polymer ?
#
loop_
_entity_poly.entity_id
_entity_poly.type
_entity_poly.pdbx_seq_one_letter_code
_entity_poly.pdbx_strand_id
1 'polypeptide(L)'
;MMERLSLPPDAHPEGTRLTLHRAPFQRLAQDLDRWGTLFIQVARKKETAAVEQILGGLVAWMGSDLLDGWLHLPIPVFEKLSDLSEELFRACESYLAWLRQATRPLSEEDRRIREEAIRRVLDRVRALSISIPPSPLP
;
A
#
# COMPACT_ATOMS: atom_id res chain seq x y z
N MET A 1 -58.58 22.60 -21.74
CA MET A 1 -58.33 22.27 -20.32
C MET A 1 -57.18 21.28 -20.31
N MET A 2 -55.96 21.78 -20.12
CA MET A 2 -54.71 21.03 -20.17
C MET A 2 -54.16 20.91 -18.75
N GLU A 3 -53.81 19.71 -18.30
CA GLU A 3 -52.84 19.54 -17.22
C GLU A 3 -51.64 18.76 -17.77
N ARG A 4 -50.56 19.51 -18.04
CA ARG A 4 -49.21 18.99 -18.27
C ARG A 4 -48.60 18.81 -16.88
N LEU A 5 -48.39 17.56 -16.47
CA LEU A 5 -47.55 17.25 -15.30
C LEU A 5 -46.10 17.60 -15.65
N SER A 6 -45.68 18.79 -15.24
CA SER A 6 -44.28 19.20 -15.23
C SER A 6 -43.54 18.46 -14.12
N LEU A 7 -42.69 17.50 -14.49
CA LEU A 7 -41.57 17.09 -13.64
C LEU A 7 -40.47 18.17 -13.74
N PRO A 8 -39.89 18.63 -12.61
CA PRO A 8 -38.67 19.43 -12.67
C PRO A 8 -37.49 18.53 -13.09
N PRO A 9 -36.68 18.93 -14.08
CA PRO A 9 -35.30 18.49 -14.20
C PRO A 9 -34.45 19.25 -13.17
N ASP A 10 -33.34 18.64 -12.76
CA ASP A 10 -32.35 19.16 -11.80
C ASP A 10 -32.70 19.01 -10.31
N ALA A 11 -32.12 17.98 -9.68
CA ALA A 11 -30.86 18.16 -8.94
C ALA A 11 -30.62 16.96 -8.01
N HIS A 12 -29.79 16.01 -8.44
CA HIS A 12 -28.87 15.33 -7.52
C HIS A 12 -27.64 14.82 -8.30
N PRO A 13 -26.64 15.67 -8.57
CA PRO A 13 -25.27 15.22 -8.76
C PRO A 13 -24.55 15.32 -7.40
N GLU A 14 -25.12 14.75 -6.34
CA GLU A 14 -24.33 14.54 -5.13
C GLU A 14 -23.62 13.20 -5.26
N GLY A 15 -22.62 13.22 -6.15
CA GLY A 15 -21.51 12.32 -6.04
C GLY A 15 -21.04 12.39 -4.60
N THR A 16 -21.22 11.28 -3.89
CA THR A 16 -20.77 11.04 -2.53
C THR A 16 -19.35 11.57 -2.43
N ARG A 17 -19.20 12.79 -1.90
CA ARG A 17 -17.91 13.33 -1.48
C ARG A 17 -17.52 12.45 -0.31
N LEU A 18 -16.82 11.35 -0.63
CA LEU A 18 -16.12 10.53 0.34
C LEU A 18 -15.19 11.47 1.09
N THR A 19 -15.63 11.96 2.25
CA THR A 19 -14.76 12.59 3.23
C THR A 19 -13.83 11.52 3.74
N LEU A 20 -12.75 11.29 2.97
CA LEU A 20 -11.65 10.44 3.37
C LEU A 20 -11.09 11.03 4.67
N HIS A 21 -11.15 10.25 5.76
CA HIS A 21 -10.26 10.51 6.87
C HIS A 21 -8.83 10.30 6.34
N ARG A 22 -8.17 11.41 5.98
CA ARG A 22 -6.84 11.40 5.34
C ARG A 22 -5.77 10.81 6.26
N ALA A 23 -5.96 10.95 7.57
CA ALA A 23 -5.03 10.49 8.60
C ALA A 23 -4.81 8.96 8.60
N PRO A 24 -5.85 8.09 8.66
CA PRO A 24 -5.65 6.64 8.61
C PRO A 24 -5.02 6.17 7.29
N PHE A 25 -5.46 6.73 6.15
CA PHE A 25 -4.86 6.39 4.86
C PHE A 25 -3.37 6.75 4.79
N GLN A 26 -3.02 8.00 5.13
CA GLN A 26 -1.63 8.45 5.11
C GLN A 26 -0.75 7.64 6.06
N ARG A 27 -1.26 7.32 7.25
CA ARG A 27 -0.55 6.46 8.21
C ARG A 27 -0.25 5.09 7.59
N LEU A 28 -1.27 4.40 7.07
CA LEU A 28 -1.10 3.05 6.54
C LEU A 28 -0.18 3.01 5.31
N ALA A 29 -0.28 4.01 4.42
CA ALA A 29 0.63 4.12 3.28
C ALA A 29 2.08 4.41 3.72
N GLN A 30 2.29 5.24 4.75
CA GLN A 30 3.62 5.47 5.33
C GLN A 30 4.17 4.23 6.01
N ASP A 31 3.35 3.47 6.74
CA ASP A 31 3.78 2.24 7.39
C ASP A 31 4.18 1.19 6.35
N LEU A 32 3.44 1.08 5.24
CA LEU A 32 3.80 0.21 4.12
C LEU A 32 5.12 0.61 3.45
N ASP A 33 5.36 1.92 3.25
CA ASP A 33 6.64 2.43 2.75
C ASP A 33 7.82 2.12 3.69
N ARG A 34 7.59 2.25 5.00
CA ARG A 34 8.57 1.91 6.05
C ARG A 34 8.92 0.43 6.03
N TRP A 35 7.94 -0.45 5.90
CA TRP A 35 8.19 -1.90 5.84
C TRP A 35 9.11 -2.28 4.68
N GLY A 36 8.83 -1.83 3.46
CA GLY A 36 9.68 -2.14 2.31
C GLY A 36 11.08 -1.51 2.41
N THR A 37 11.16 -0.29 2.93
CA THR A 37 12.45 0.38 3.18
C THR A 37 13.30 -0.38 4.21
N LEU A 38 12.68 -0.77 5.33
CA LEU A 38 13.34 -1.53 6.39
C LEU A 38 13.81 -2.89 5.89
N PHE A 39 12.98 -3.58 5.10
CA PHE A 39 13.34 -4.85 4.47
C PHE A 39 14.62 -4.72 3.63
N ILE A 40 14.69 -3.74 2.72
CA ILE A 40 15.88 -3.51 1.88
C ILE A 40 17.12 -3.23 2.74
N GLN A 41 16.99 -2.39 3.77
CA GLN A 41 18.12 -2.05 4.65
C GLN A 41 18.68 -3.27 5.40
N VAL A 42 17.80 -4.11 5.93
CA VAL A 42 18.18 -5.33 6.65
C VAL A 42 18.74 -6.38 5.68
N ALA A 43 18.08 -6.58 4.53
CA ALA A 43 18.51 -7.53 3.52
C ALA A 43 19.92 -7.23 2.97
N ARG A 44 20.28 -5.96 2.85
CA ARG A 44 21.63 -5.52 2.45
C ARG A 44 22.73 -5.95 3.43
N LYS A 45 22.40 -6.10 4.72
CA LYS A 45 23.31 -6.61 5.75
C LYS A 45 23.47 -8.14 5.72
N LYS A 46 22.71 -8.83 4.85
CA LYS A 46 22.73 -10.29 4.64
C LYS A 46 22.34 -11.09 5.90
N GLU A 47 21.52 -10.50 6.76
CA GLU A 47 21.02 -11.09 8.00
C GLU A 47 19.68 -11.79 7.76
N THR A 48 19.71 -13.03 7.27
CA THR A 48 18.48 -13.78 6.89
C THR A 48 17.44 -13.84 8.02
N ALA A 49 17.88 -14.09 9.26
CA ALA A 49 16.97 -14.15 10.41
C ALA A 49 16.31 -12.79 10.70
N ALA A 50 17.03 -11.69 10.53
CA ALA A 50 16.47 -10.35 10.69
C ALA A 50 15.48 -10.03 9.55
N VAL A 51 15.78 -10.44 8.32
CA VAL A 51 14.85 -10.31 7.17
C VAL A 51 13.55 -11.10 7.42
N GLU A 52 13.65 -12.30 7.97
CA GLU A 52 12.48 -13.12 8.35
C GLU A 52 11.63 -12.44 9.43
N GLN A 53 12.26 -11.80 10.42
CA GLN A 53 11.55 -11.02 11.43
C GLN A 53 10.81 -9.82 10.83
N ILE A 54 11.45 -9.10 9.90
CA ILE A 54 10.79 -7.98 9.20
C ILE A 54 9.58 -8.49 8.40
N LEU A 55 9.72 -9.61 7.70
CA LEU A 55 8.63 -10.19 6.93
C LEU A 55 7.48 -10.65 7.83
N GLY A 56 7.76 -11.27 8.98
CA GLY A 56 6.76 -11.63 9.97
C GLY A 56 6.04 -10.40 10.55
N GLY A 57 6.78 -9.31 10.77
CA GLY A 57 6.21 -8.03 11.20
C GLY A 57 5.28 -7.40 10.16
N LEU A 58 5.65 -7.45 8.87
CA LEU A 58 4.78 -7.01 7.78
C LEU A 58 3.48 -7.81 7.73
N VAL A 59 3.55 -9.14 7.86
CA VAL A 59 2.35 -10.01 7.91
C VAL A 59 1.47 -9.68 9.11
N ALA A 60 2.07 -9.47 10.28
CA ALA A 60 1.32 -9.09 11.48
C ALA A 60 0.60 -7.73 11.30
N TRP A 61 1.28 -6.74 10.71
CA TRP A 61 0.69 -5.44 10.37
C TRP A 61 -0.44 -5.58 9.35
N MET A 62 -0.27 -6.41 8.31
CA MET A 62 -1.33 -6.70 7.32
C MET A 62 -2.56 -7.32 7.98
N GLY A 63 -2.36 -8.22 8.95
CA GLY A 63 -3.44 -8.87 9.69
C GLY A 63 -4.03 -8.07 10.85
N SER A 64 -3.55 -6.85 11.11
CA SER A 64 -4.04 -5.98 12.18
C SER A 64 -4.30 -4.57 11.66
N ASP A 65 -3.29 -3.68 11.67
CA ASP A 65 -3.43 -2.28 11.28
C ASP A 65 -4.07 -2.08 9.89
N LEU A 66 -3.68 -2.89 8.90
CA LEU A 66 -4.27 -2.81 7.56
C LEU A 66 -5.74 -3.20 7.59
N LEU A 67 -6.10 -4.31 8.23
CA LEU A 67 -7.50 -4.75 8.36
C LEU A 67 -8.35 -3.74 9.13
N ASP A 68 -7.80 -3.09 10.17
CA ASP A 68 -8.48 -1.99 10.86
C ASP A 68 -8.76 -0.81 9.91
N GLY A 69 -7.91 -0.61 8.92
CA GLY A 69 -8.12 0.33 7.82
C GLY A 69 -9.43 0.10 7.04
N TRP A 70 -9.96 -1.13 6.99
CA TRP A 70 -11.25 -1.44 6.37
C TRP A 70 -12.40 -0.61 6.96
N LEU A 71 -12.35 -0.34 8.27
CA LEU A 71 -13.38 0.41 8.99
C LEU A 71 -13.33 1.91 8.71
N HIS A 72 -12.22 2.40 8.16
CA HIS A 72 -11.91 3.83 8.10
C HIS A 72 -11.64 4.35 6.69
N LEU A 73 -11.47 3.46 5.71
CA LEU A 73 -11.16 3.80 4.33
C LEU A 73 -12.34 3.48 3.39
N PRO A 74 -12.56 4.28 2.34
CA PRO A 74 -13.43 3.88 1.25
C PRO A 74 -12.92 2.56 0.64
N ILE A 75 -13.84 1.65 0.31
CA ILE A 75 -13.53 0.32 -0.23
C ILE A 75 -12.49 0.39 -1.37
N PRO A 76 -12.62 1.26 -2.40
CA PRO A 76 -11.65 1.30 -3.50
C PRO A 76 -10.24 1.76 -3.10
N VAL A 77 -10.11 2.49 -1.99
CA VAL A 77 -8.82 2.92 -1.46
C VAL A 77 -8.21 1.81 -0.62
N PHE A 78 -9.02 1.16 0.21
CA PHE A 78 -8.60 -0.02 0.97
C PHE A 78 -8.10 -1.12 0.03
N GLU A 79 -8.87 -1.48 -1.00
CA GLU A 79 -8.51 -2.55 -1.96
C GLU A 79 -7.16 -2.26 -2.61
N LYS A 80 -6.95 -1.04 -3.11
CA LYS A 80 -5.66 -0.64 -3.70
C LYS A 80 -4.50 -0.75 -2.72
N LEU A 81 -4.71 -0.39 -1.45
CA LEU A 81 -3.67 -0.49 -0.44
C LEU A 81 -3.40 -1.95 -0.06
N SER A 82 -4.45 -2.76 0.01
CA SER A 82 -4.37 -4.22 0.22
C SER A 82 -3.57 -4.86 -0.90
N ASP A 83 -3.90 -4.57 -2.16
CA ASP A 83 -3.18 -5.07 -3.34
C ASP A 83 -1.69 -4.70 -3.27
N LEU A 84 -1.37 -3.44 -2.97
CA LEU A 84 0.02 -3.00 -2.82
C LEU A 84 0.74 -3.69 -1.66
N SER A 85 0.04 -3.97 -0.56
CA SER A 85 0.62 -4.70 0.57
C SER A 85 0.94 -6.15 0.22
N GLU A 86 0.07 -6.83 -0.54
CA GLU A 86 0.31 -8.17 -1.05
C GLU A 86 1.45 -8.20 -2.07
N GLU A 87 1.50 -7.22 -2.97
CA GLU A 87 2.60 -7.08 -3.94
C GLU A 87 3.94 -6.87 -3.22
N LEU A 88 3.96 -6.03 -2.18
CA LEU A 88 5.15 -5.83 -1.35
C LEU A 88 5.57 -7.13 -0.68
N PHE A 89 4.62 -7.85 -0.07
CA PHE A 89 4.86 -9.11 0.60
C PHE A 89 5.47 -10.14 -0.35
N ARG A 90 4.88 -10.33 -1.54
CA ARG A 90 5.41 -11.26 -2.57
C ARG A 90 6.81 -10.88 -3.05
N ALA A 91 7.09 -9.59 -3.22
CA ALA A 91 8.43 -9.12 -3.59
C ALA A 91 9.46 -9.41 -2.48
N CYS A 92 9.07 -9.22 -1.22
CA CYS A 92 9.91 -9.53 -0.06
C CYS A 92 10.15 -11.04 0.10
N GLU A 93 9.12 -11.88 -0.07
CA GLU A 93 9.25 -13.34 -0.06
C GLU A 93 10.19 -13.83 -1.16
N SER A 94 10.03 -13.32 -2.39
CA SER A 94 10.91 -13.65 -3.52
C SER A 94 12.37 -13.29 -3.23
N TYR A 95 12.60 -12.13 -2.61
CA TYR A 95 13.94 -11.74 -2.18
C TYR A 95 14.50 -12.69 -1.13
N LEU A 96 13.73 -13.01 -0.09
CA LEU A 96 14.16 -13.91 0.99
C LEU A 96 14.45 -15.33 0.47
N ALA A 97 13.61 -15.85 -0.42
CA ALA A 97 13.82 -17.13 -1.07
C ALA A 97 15.15 -17.15 -1.83
N TRP A 98 15.47 -16.08 -2.56
CA TRP A 98 16.77 -15.92 -3.19
C TRP A 98 17.92 -15.85 -2.18
N LEU A 99 17.80 -15.06 -1.10
CA LEU A 99 18.82 -14.99 -0.06
C LEU A 99 19.14 -16.36 0.55
N ARG A 100 18.12 -17.21 0.73
CA ARG A 100 18.26 -18.58 1.27
C ARG A 100 18.98 -19.53 0.30
N GLN A 101 18.81 -19.32 -1.01
CA GLN A 101 19.34 -20.22 -2.04
C GLN A 101 20.66 -19.74 -2.65
N ALA A 102 20.98 -18.46 -2.56
CA ALA A 102 22.10 -17.87 -3.25
C ALA A 102 23.44 -18.32 -2.65
N THR A 103 24.32 -18.83 -3.52
CA THR A 103 25.71 -19.14 -3.17
C THR A 103 26.46 -17.85 -2.85
N ARG A 104 27.28 -17.86 -1.80
CA ARG A 104 28.10 -16.70 -1.43
C ARG A 104 29.37 -16.65 -2.29
N PRO A 105 29.81 -15.46 -2.76
CA PRO A 105 29.22 -14.14 -2.54
C PRO A 105 27.98 -13.87 -3.41
N LEU A 106 27.03 -13.10 -2.86
CA LEU A 106 25.81 -12.72 -3.57
C LEU A 106 26.12 -11.86 -4.81
N SER A 107 25.44 -12.16 -5.92
CA SER A 107 25.45 -11.34 -7.14
C SER A 107 24.79 -9.97 -6.88
N GLU A 108 25.54 -8.91 -7.17
CA GLU A 108 25.09 -7.53 -7.02
C GLU A 108 23.98 -7.17 -8.00
N GLU A 109 24.00 -7.75 -9.20
CA GLU A 109 22.97 -7.57 -10.22
C GLU A 109 21.66 -8.23 -9.79
N ASP A 110 21.72 -9.48 -9.34
CA ASP A 110 20.58 -10.22 -8.80
C ASP A 110 19.93 -9.51 -7.62
N ARG A 111 20.76 -8.92 -6.75
CA ARG A 111 20.32 -8.10 -5.63
C ARG A 111 19.54 -6.88 -6.13
N ARG A 112 20.10 -6.13 -7.09
CA ARG A 112 19.47 -4.92 -7.64
C ARG A 112 18.12 -5.22 -8.27
N ILE A 113 18.00 -6.30 -9.04
CA ILE A 113 16.74 -6.72 -9.67
C ILE A 113 15.64 -6.93 -8.61
N ARG A 114 15.98 -7.56 -7.49
CA ARG A 114 15.03 -7.86 -6.41
C ARG A 114 14.69 -6.64 -5.57
N GLU A 115 15.68 -5.79 -5.27
CA GLU A 115 15.42 -4.50 -4.63
C GLU A 115 14.53 -3.60 -5.49
N GLU A 116 14.71 -3.64 -6.81
CA GLU A 116 13.92 -2.87 -7.76
C GLU A 116 12.45 -3.29 -7.76
N ALA A 117 12.16 -4.59 -7.66
CA ALA A 117 10.79 -5.08 -7.51
C ALA A 117 10.10 -4.47 -6.27
N ILE A 118 10.81 -4.42 -5.14
CA ILE A 118 10.30 -3.79 -3.91
C ILE A 118 10.10 -2.28 -4.13
N ARG A 119 11.09 -1.58 -4.71
CA ARG A 119 11.01 -0.13 -4.95
C ARG A 119 9.82 0.27 -5.82
N ARG A 120 9.50 -0.50 -6.87
CA ARG A 120 8.34 -0.21 -7.73
C ARG A 120 7.03 -0.24 -6.95
N VAL A 121 6.89 -1.13 -5.97
CA VAL A 121 5.72 -1.15 -5.10
C VAL A 121 5.69 0.11 -4.22
N LEU A 122 6.84 0.48 -3.63
CA LEU A 122 6.96 1.69 -2.81
C LEU A 122 6.65 2.97 -3.59
N ASP A 123 7.10 3.08 -4.84
CA ASP A 123 6.80 4.22 -5.70
C ASP A 123 5.29 4.33 -5.98
N ARG A 124 4.60 3.19 -6.16
CA ARG A 124 3.14 3.16 -6.30
C ARG A 124 2.40 3.55 -5.02
N VAL A 125 2.90 3.11 -3.86
CA VAL A 125 2.36 3.53 -2.54
C VAL A 125 2.50 5.05 -2.35
N ARG A 126 3.66 5.61 -2.71
CA ARG A 126 3.91 7.06 -2.68
C ARG A 126 3.01 7.83 -3.65
N ALA A 127 2.86 7.33 -4.89
CA ALA A 127 1.98 7.93 -5.88
C ALA A 127 0.51 7.92 -5.44
N LEU A 128 0.06 6.81 -4.83
CA LEU A 128 -1.28 6.70 -4.24
C LEU A 128 -1.47 7.74 -3.12
N SER A 129 -0.43 7.98 -2.31
CA SER A 129 -0.45 8.94 -1.20
C SER A 129 -0.59 10.39 -1.64
N ILE A 130 -0.01 10.75 -2.80
CA ILE A 130 -0.04 12.11 -3.36
C ILE A 130 -1.35 12.38 -4.11
N SER A 131 -1.98 11.35 -4.69
CA SER A 131 -3.14 11.48 -5.58
C SER A 131 -4.47 11.77 -4.86
N ILE A 132 -4.51 11.78 -3.52
CA ILE A 132 -5.72 12.09 -2.75
C ILE A 132 -5.72 13.59 -2.37
N PRO A 133 -6.56 14.46 -2.98
CA PRO A 133 -6.54 15.90 -2.73
C PRO A 133 -6.90 16.27 -1.28
N PRO A 134 -6.44 17.43 -0.76
CA PRO A 134 -6.85 17.92 0.55
C PRO A 134 -8.36 18.20 0.57
N SER A 135 -9.05 17.77 1.62
CA SER A 135 -10.43 18.24 1.86
C SER A 135 -10.39 19.76 2.08
N PRO A 136 -11.29 20.55 1.47
CA PRO A 136 -11.50 21.92 1.91
C PRO A 136 -11.99 21.87 3.37
N LEU A 137 -11.35 22.67 4.23
CA LEU A 137 -11.75 22.83 5.63
C LEU A 137 -13.22 23.31 5.71
N PRO A 138 -13.97 22.91 6.76
CA PRO A 138 -15.30 23.48 7.02
C PRO A 138 -15.24 24.98 7.31
#